data_AF-A0A6N8GWP0-F1
#
_entry.id   AF-A0A6N8GWP0-F1
#
_cell.length_a   1.000
_cell.length_b   1.000
_cell.length_c   1.000
_cell.angle_alpha   90.00
_cell.angle_beta   90.00
_cell.angle_gamma   90.00
#
_symmetry.space_group_name_H-M   'P 1'
#
loop_
_entity.id
_entity.type
_entity.pdbx_description
1 polymer ?
#
loop_
_entity_poly.entity_id
_entity_poly.type
_entity_poly.pdbx_seq_one_letter_code
_entity_poly.pdbx_strand_id
1 'polypeptide(L)'
;MANIWNAPEDIRSLKVLILLGVHGLAGYAHRALALGVPDDEVNRFFAEALATIGEELSPEYLQPTLLKTGEMVCKCKVLLDKASAETSSTPSPAAPAQPTQ
;
A
#
# COMPACT_ATOMS: atom_id res chain seq x y z
N MET A 1 1.07 -16.30 -15.72
CA MET A 1 0.06 -15.22 -15.79
C MET A 1 -1.21 -15.59 -16.56
N ALA A 2 -1.21 -16.56 -17.48
CA ALA A 2 -2.42 -17.00 -18.18
C ALA A 2 -3.57 -17.41 -17.24
N ASN A 3 -3.24 -17.99 -16.08
CA ASN A 3 -4.20 -18.49 -15.09
C ASN A 3 -4.99 -17.38 -14.37
N ILE A 4 -4.57 -16.12 -14.44
CA ILE A 4 -5.36 -14.99 -13.89
C ILE A 4 -6.46 -14.59 -14.89
N TRP A 5 -6.10 -14.49 -16.17
CA TRP A 5 -6.99 -14.00 -17.22
C TRP A 5 -8.01 -15.05 -17.69
N ASN A 6 -7.65 -16.33 -17.61
CA ASN A 6 -8.50 -17.45 -18.02
C ASN A 6 -9.37 -18.02 -16.88
N ALA A 7 -9.31 -17.45 -15.67
CA ALA A 7 -10.15 -17.88 -14.56
C ALA A 7 -11.63 -17.48 -14.77
N PRO A 8 -12.57 -18.16 -14.08
CA PRO A 8 -13.98 -17.75 -14.00
C PRO A 8 -14.11 -16.27 -13.59
N GLU A 9 -15.18 -15.61 -14.04
CA GLU A 9 -15.35 -14.15 -13.89
C GLU A 9 -15.17 -13.66 -12.45
N ASP A 10 -15.75 -14.34 -11.47
CA ASP A 10 -15.65 -13.97 -10.05
C ASP A 10 -14.20 -14.07 -9.53
N ILE A 11 -13.52 -15.18 -9.85
CA ILE A 11 -12.14 -15.43 -9.44
C ILE A 11 -11.20 -14.44 -10.12
N ARG A 12 -11.38 -14.22 -11.43
CA ARG A 12 -10.61 -13.24 -12.19
C ARG A 12 -10.79 -11.83 -11.62
N SER A 13 -12.02 -11.43 -11.33
CA SER A 13 -12.32 -10.11 -10.76
C SER A 13 -11.63 -9.91 -9.42
N LEU A 14 -11.69 -10.90 -8.52
CA LEU A 14 -10.99 -10.85 -7.23
C LEU A 14 -9.47 -10.77 -7.40
N LYS A 15 -8.89 -11.62 -8.25
CA LYS A 15 -7.43 -11.62 -8.50
C LYS A 15 -6.94 -10.31 -9.10
N VAL A 16 -7.69 -9.74 -10.05
CA VAL A 16 -7.35 -8.45 -10.67
C VAL A 16 -7.46 -7.31 -9.65
N LEU A 17 -8.48 -7.35 -8.78
CA LEU A 17 -8.63 -6.36 -7.72
C LEU A 17 -7.47 -6.41 -6.71
N ILE A 18 -7.08 -7.60 -6.28
CA ILE A 18 -5.89 -7.79 -5.42
C ILE A 18 -4.64 -7.29 -6.14
N LEU A 19 -4.43 -7.67 -7.41
CA LEU A 19 -3.28 -7.24 -8.21
C LEU A 19 -3.18 -5.71 -8.31
N LEU A 20 -4.30 -5.03 -8.53
CA LEU A 20 -4.34 -3.57 -8.61
C LEU A 20 -4.06 -2.93 -7.24
N GLY A 21 -4.57 -3.50 -6.15
CA GLY A 21 -4.27 -3.05 -4.79
C GLY A 21 -2.79 -3.21 -4.43
N VAL A 22 -2.20 -4.35 -4.77
CA VAL A 22 -0.77 -4.67 -4.58
C VAL A 22 0.12 -3.75 -5.42
N HIS A 23 -0.31 -3.38 -6.64
CA HIS A 23 0.39 -2.37 -7.44
C HIS A 23 0.43 -1.01 -6.74
N GLY A 24 -0.70 -0.56 -6.17
CA GLY A 24 -0.75 0.65 -5.35
C GLY A 24 0.16 0.57 -4.13
N LEU A 25 0.18 -0.59 -3.45
CA LEU A 25 1.06 -0.85 -2.31
C LEU A 25 2.54 -0.72 -2.68
N ALA A 26 2.96 -1.24 -3.83
CA ALA A 26 4.34 -1.10 -4.32
C ALA A 26 4.73 0.37 -4.51
N GLY A 27 3.82 1.21 -4.99
CA GLY A 27 4.05 2.65 -5.11
C GLY A 27 4.32 3.32 -3.76
N TYR A 28 3.56 2.96 -2.72
CA TYR A 28 3.80 3.46 -1.36
C TYR A 28 5.09 2.91 -0.75
N ALA A 29 5.35 1.61 -0.90
CA ALA A 29 6.56 0.96 -0.39
C ALA A 29 7.82 1.57 -1.00
N HIS A 30 7.81 1.88 -2.30
CA HIS A 30 8.91 2.57 -2.97
C HIS A 30 9.13 3.98 -2.41
N ARG A 31 8.07 4.74 -2.16
CA ARG A 31 8.17 6.08 -1.55
C ARG A 31 8.67 6.01 -0.11
N ALA A 32 8.24 5.02 0.66
CA ALA A 32 8.70 4.80 2.03
C ALA A 32 10.20 4.43 2.07
N LEU A 33 10.64 3.59 1.13
CA LEU A 33 12.06 3.26 0.96
C LEU A 33 12.89 4.50 0.62
N ALA A 34 12.40 5.38 -0.27
CA ALA A 34 13.07 6.63 -0.60
C ALA A 34 13.22 7.60 0.60
N LEU A 35 12.31 7.51 1.58
CA LEU A 35 12.37 8.25 2.85
C LEU A 35 13.16 7.51 3.95
N GLY A 36 13.70 6.32 3.67
CA GLY A 36 14.47 5.53 4.64
C GLY A 36 13.61 4.81 5.70
N VAL A 37 12.30 4.67 5.47
CA VAL A 37 11.36 4.02 6.40
C VAL A 37 10.71 2.77 5.76
N PRO A 38 11.49 1.72 5.44
CA PRO A 38 10.90 0.48 4.92
C PRO A 38 10.04 -0.22 5.98
N ASP A 39 8.94 -0.82 5.54
CA ASP A 39 8.10 -1.67 6.40
C ASP A 39 8.18 -3.12 5.90
N ASP A 40 8.77 -3.98 6.73
CA ASP A 40 8.98 -5.39 6.38
C ASP A 40 7.67 -6.18 6.32
N GLU A 41 6.64 -5.77 7.06
CA GLU A 41 5.32 -6.42 7.01
C GLU A 41 4.65 -6.16 5.67
N VAL A 42 4.71 -4.92 5.18
CA VAL A 42 4.23 -4.53 3.85
C VAL A 42 4.97 -5.33 2.77
N ASN A 43 6.30 -5.43 2.87
CA ASN A 43 7.12 -6.16 1.89
C ASN A 43 6.84 -7.68 1.90
N ARG A 44 6.68 -8.27 3.10
CA ARG A 44 6.29 -9.68 3.23
C ARG A 44 4.91 -9.93 2.65
N PHE A 45 3.94 -9.07 2.97
CA PHE A 45 2.59 -9.21 2.45
C PHE A 45 2.54 -9.00 0.93
N PHE A 46 3.35 -8.09 0.38
CA PHE A 46 3.45 -7.89 -1.06
C PHE A 46 3.82 -9.20 -1.78
N ALA A 47 4.82 -9.94 -1.27
CA ALA A 47 5.21 -11.23 -1.82
C ALA A 47 4.12 -12.31 -1.60
N GLU A 48 3.52 -12.35 -0.41
CA GLU A 48 2.41 -13.26 -0.07
C GLU A 48 1.22 -13.08 -1.03
N ALA A 49 0.77 -11.84 -1.22
CA ALA A 49 -0.36 -11.53 -2.09
C ALA A 49 -0.10 -11.90 -3.55
N LEU A 50 1.12 -11.68 -4.06
CA LEU A 50 1.51 -12.08 -5.41
C LEU A 50 1.55 -13.60 -5.58
N ALA A 51 2.00 -14.34 -4.56
CA ALA A 51 1.95 -15.79 -4.56
C ALA A 51 0.50 -16.29 -4.58
N THR A 52 -0.36 -15.75 -3.71
CA THR A 52 -1.78 -16.13 -3.60
C THR A 52 -2.54 -15.95 -4.91
N ILE A 53 -2.37 -14.83 -5.63
CA ILE A 53 -3.07 -14.64 -6.91
C ILE A 53 -2.54 -15.56 -8.03
N GLY A 54 -1.30 -16.04 -7.89
CA GLY A 54 -0.65 -16.98 -8.79
C GLY A 54 -1.19 -18.41 -8.67
N GLU A 55 -1.74 -18.77 -7.51
CA GLU A 55 -2.30 -20.09 -7.23
C GLU A 55 -3.76 -20.25 -7.70
N GLU A 56 -4.20 -21.48 -7.91
CA GLU A 56 -5.60 -21.82 -8.20
C GLU A 56 -6.37 -22.00 -6.89
N LEU A 57 -6.81 -20.88 -6.32
CA LEU A 57 -7.55 -20.83 -5.06
C LEU A 57 -9.03 -20.50 -5.28
N SER A 58 -9.89 -21.05 -4.42
CA SER A 58 -11.31 -20.71 -4.36
C SER A 58 -11.54 -19.26 -3.91
N PRO A 59 -12.68 -18.64 -4.25
CA PRO A 59 -13.01 -17.27 -3.86
C PRO A 59 -12.92 -17.02 -2.34
N GLU A 60 -13.30 -17.99 -1.51
CA GLU A 60 -13.23 -17.86 -0.04
C GLU A 60 -11.80 -17.65 0.49
N TYR A 61 -10.76 -18.09 -0.24
CA TYR A 61 -9.37 -17.87 0.15
C TYR A 61 -8.80 -16.55 -0.41
N LEU A 62 -9.40 -16.03 -1.48
CA LEU A 62 -9.03 -14.74 -2.06
C LEU A 62 -9.61 -13.55 -1.29
N GLN A 63 -10.80 -13.70 -0.69
CA GLN A 63 -11.47 -12.63 0.07
C GLN A 63 -10.63 -12.09 1.25
N PRO A 64 -10.05 -12.94 2.13
CA PRO A 64 -9.18 -12.46 3.21
C PRO A 64 -7.95 -11.71 2.69
N THR A 65 -7.37 -12.21 1.59
CA THR A 65 -6.20 -11.59 0.94
C THR A 65 -6.55 -10.21 0.38
N LEU A 66 -7.73 -10.07 -0.20
CA LEU A 66 -8.25 -8.79 -0.66
C LEU A 66 -8.42 -7.79 0.48
N LEU A 67 -9.03 -8.21 1.59
CA LEU A 67 -9.23 -7.33 2.75
C LEU A 67 -7.88 -6.89 3.35
N LYS A 68 -6.97 -7.84 3.54
CA LYS A 68 -5.60 -7.59 4.01
C LYS A 68 -4.82 -6.68 3.06
N THR A 69 -5.07 -6.74 1.75
CA THR A 69 -4.49 -5.80 0.77
C THR A 69 -4.94 -4.36 1.05
N GLY A 70 -6.23 -4.15 1.32
CA GLY A 70 -6.75 -2.84 1.70
C GLY A 70 -6.15 -2.31 3.00
N GLU A 71 -6.02 -3.17 4.01
CA GLU A 71 -5.39 -2.83 5.30
C GLU A 71 -3.94 -2.40 5.13
N MET A 72 -3.14 -3.15 4.35
CA MET A 72 -1.74 -2.82 4.11
C MET A 72 -1.56 -1.52 3.34
N VAL A 73 -2.45 -1.22 2.37
CA VAL A 73 -2.45 0.07 1.67
C VAL A 73 -2.73 1.22 2.64
N CYS A 74 -3.71 1.08 3.54
CA CYS A 74 -3.98 2.07 4.58
C CYS A 74 -2.79 2.25 5.53
N LYS A 75 -2.18 1.15 5.97
CA LYS A 75 -0.98 1.18 6.83
C LYS A 75 0.16 1.96 6.17
N CYS A 76 0.45 1.65 4.90
CA CYS A 76 1.45 2.35 4.11
C CYS A 76 1.22 3.86 4.03
N LYS A 77 -0.03 4.30 3.80
CA LYS A 77 -0.37 5.72 3.78
C LYS A 77 -0.06 6.40 5.11
N VAL A 78 -0.49 5.79 6.22
CA VAL A 78 -0.25 6.35 7.57
C VAL A 78 1.24 6.44 7.87
N LEU A 79 2.05 5.46 7.47
CA LEU A 79 3.50 5.50 7.63
C LEU A 79 4.13 6.63 6.82
N LEU A 80 3.68 6.81 5.58
CA LEU A 80 4.20 7.85 4.70
C LEU A 80 3.84 9.26 5.21
N ASP A 81 2.63 9.44 5.74
CA ASP A 81 2.19 10.69 6.35
C ASP A 81 3.05 11.04 7.57
N LYS A 82 3.35 10.07 8.43
CA LYS A 82 4.24 10.25 9.60
C LYS A 82 5.66 10.62 9.19
N ALA A 83 6.25 9.87 8.26
CA ALA A 83 7.61 10.14 7.78
C ALA A 83 7.72 11.53 7.11
N SER A 84 6.67 11.93 6.40
CA SER A 84 6.58 13.28 5.80
C SER A 84 6.47 14.38 6.86
N ALA A 85 5.71 14.15 7.93
CA ALA A 85 5.58 15.09 9.04
C ALA A 85 6.90 15.25 9.82
N GLU A 86 7.61 14.15 10.08
CA GLU A 86 8.92 14.17 10.75
C GLU A 86 9.97 14.88 9.90
N THR A 87 10.00 14.63 8.59
CA THR A 87 10.88 15.33 7.64
C THR A 87 10.56 16.83 7.54
N SER A 88 9.28 17.21 7.71
CA SER A 88 8.80 18.60 7.68
C SER A 88 9.02 19.36 9.00
N SER A 89 9.40 18.68 10.09
CA SER A 89 9.74 19.33 11.37
C SER A 89 11.13 19.99 11.32
N THR A 90 11.23 21.09 10.57
CA THR A 90 12.28 22.14 10.65
C THR A 90 11.63 23.45 10.18
N PRO A 91 11.79 24.56 10.92
CA PRO A 91 10.74 25.14 11.75
C PRO A 91 9.86 26.15 11.00
N SER A 92 8.66 26.37 11.54
CA SER A 92 7.95 27.64 11.39
C SER A 92 8.85 28.79 11.86
N PRO A 93 9.04 29.83 11.04
CA PRO A 93 8.64 31.14 11.54
C PRO A 93 8.11 32.06 10.44
N ALA A 94 6.91 32.59 10.63
CA ALA A 94 6.63 34.00 10.37
C ALA A 94 5.29 34.34 11.01
N ALA A 95 5.33 34.64 12.31
CA ALA A 95 4.33 35.56 12.84
C ALA A 95 4.47 36.87 12.03
N PRO A 96 3.40 37.41 11.41
CA PRO A 96 3.49 38.70 10.77
C PRO A 96 3.84 39.72 11.86
N ALA A 97 4.94 40.45 11.64
CA ALA A 97 5.40 41.49 12.55
C ALA A 97 4.23 42.44 12.88
N GLN A 98 3.88 42.55 14.17
CA GLN A 98 2.98 43.60 14.60
C GLN A 98 3.66 44.96 14.36
N PRO A 99 3.02 45.91 13.68
CA PRO A 99 3.54 47.25 13.61
C PRO A 99 3.40 47.88 15.00
N THR A 100 4.54 48.28 15.57
CA THR A 100 4.59 49.23 16.69
C THR A 100 4.53 50.64 16.09
N GLN A 101 3.63 51.46 16.67
CA GLN A 101 3.25 52.85 16.36
C GLN A 101 1.94 52.99 15.57
#